data_AF-A0A6A6SES6-F1
#
_entry.id   AF-A0A6A6SES6-F1
#
_cell.length_a   1.000
_cell.length_b   1.000
_cell.length_c   1.000
_cell.angle_alpha   90.00
_cell.angle_beta   90.00
_cell.angle_gamma   90.00
#
_symmetry.space_group_name_H-M   'P 1'
#
loop_
_entity.id
_entity.type
_entity.pdbx_description
1 polymer ?
#
loop_
_entity_poly.entity_id
_entity_poly.type
_entity_poly.pdbx_seq_one_letter_code
_entity_poly.pdbx_strand_id
1 'polypeptide(L)'
;MPVQFLRHLVRPSVIASLSQAVSRPTRPAIGLQHAATPFLMRPMAGSRAHKCTLIQVLRQGRIAQKLRKLRSPALANRPEMKGVCLKVGTTKPKKPNSGERKIARVRLSSGKVVTAYIPGEGALDRCKALERRASRTAS
;
A
#
# COMPACT_ATOMS: atom_id res chain seq x y z
N MET A 1 12.54 -38.88 -16.65
CA MET A 1 11.34 -39.73 -16.68
C MET A 1 10.19 -38.96 -16.03
N PRO A 2 9.19 -38.52 -16.79
CA PRO A 2 8.00 -37.86 -16.25
C PRO A 2 6.96 -38.91 -15.88
N VAL A 3 6.29 -38.77 -14.74
CA VAL A 3 5.00 -39.44 -14.54
C VAL A 3 4.08 -38.55 -13.72
N GLN A 4 3.07 -38.05 -14.42
CA GLN A 4 1.86 -37.42 -13.93
C GLN A 4 1.07 -38.42 -13.08
N PHE A 5 0.45 -38.01 -11.98
CA PHE A 5 -0.81 -38.62 -11.54
C PHE A 5 -1.75 -37.58 -10.92
N LEU A 6 -2.72 -37.20 -11.74
CA LEU A 6 -3.93 -36.45 -11.42
C LEU A 6 -5.05 -37.46 -11.10
N ARG A 7 -5.48 -37.58 -9.83
CA ARG A 7 -6.59 -38.44 -9.35
C ARG A 7 -6.97 -37.95 -7.93
N HIS A 8 -8.20 -37.70 -7.47
CA HIS A 8 -9.56 -37.82 -7.99
C HIS A 8 -10.47 -36.88 -7.17
N LEU A 9 -11.42 -36.23 -7.84
CA LEU A 9 -12.67 -35.76 -7.24
C LEU A 9 -13.47 -36.98 -6.77
N VAL A 10 -14.08 -36.94 -5.57
CA VAL A 10 -15.41 -37.51 -5.25
C VAL A 10 -15.82 -37.13 -3.81
N ARG A 11 -17.07 -36.68 -3.68
CA ARG A 11 -17.83 -36.32 -2.46
C ARG A 11 -18.05 -37.53 -1.53
N PRO A 12 -18.60 -37.32 -0.31
CA PRO A 12 -20.03 -37.60 -0.20
C PRO A 12 -20.81 -36.54 0.60
N SER A 13 -22.01 -36.27 0.10
CA SER A 13 -23.12 -35.55 0.72
C SER A 13 -24.16 -36.57 1.16
N VAL A 14 -24.45 -36.65 2.46
CA VAL A 14 -25.57 -37.38 3.10
C VAL A 14 -25.77 -36.61 4.43
N ILE A 15 -26.95 -36.25 4.96
CA ILE A 15 -28.20 -36.98 5.19
C ILE A 15 -29.35 -35.96 5.34
N ALA A 16 -30.52 -36.34 4.83
CA ALA A 16 -31.82 -35.68 5.03
C ALA A 16 -32.48 -36.11 6.35
N SER A 17 -33.31 -35.25 6.95
CA SER A 17 -34.35 -35.72 7.89
C SER A 17 -35.55 -34.77 7.99
N LEU A 18 -36.67 -35.26 7.44
CA LEU A 18 -38.02 -35.33 8.01
C LEU A 18 -38.73 -34.05 8.51
N SER A 19 -39.66 -33.63 7.65
CA SER A 19 -41.00 -33.11 7.93
C SER A 19 -41.60 -33.45 9.30
N GLN A 20 -42.07 -32.42 10.01
CA GLN A 20 -43.30 -32.50 10.80
C GLN A 20 -44.20 -31.31 10.48
N ALA A 21 -45.33 -31.62 9.85
CA ALA A 21 -46.46 -30.73 9.68
C ALA A 21 -47.35 -30.85 10.92
N VAL A 22 -47.67 -29.73 11.56
CA VAL A 22 -48.71 -29.66 12.59
C VAL A 22 -49.83 -28.75 12.11
N SER A 23 -51.04 -29.22 12.40
CA SER A 23 -52.34 -28.84 11.86
C SER A 23 -52.85 -27.44 12.23
N ARG A 24 -53.67 -26.90 11.31
CA ARG A 24 -54.49 -25.69 11.40
C ARG A 24 -55.49 -25.72 12.57
N PRO A 25 -55.92 -24.54 13.04
CA PRO A 25 -57.35 -24.28 13.22
C PRO A 25 -57.88 -23.14 12.33
N THR A 26 -59.15 -23.25 11.97
CA THR A 26 -59.94 -22.46 11.03
C THR A 26 -60.56 -21.18 11.64
N ARG A 27 -60.37 -20.04 10.94
CA ARG A 27 -61.29 -18.88 10.68
C ARG A 27 -61.90 -18.10 11.89
N PRO A 28 -62.27 -16.81 11.76
CA PRO A 28 -62.90 -16.16 10.59
C PRO A 28 -62.23 -14.87 10.08
N ALA A 29 -62.69 -14.46 8.90
CA ALA A 29 -62.34 -13.24 8.19
C ALA A 29 -63.09 -12.03 8.74
N ILE A 30 -62.44 -10.86 8.79
CA ILE A 30 -63.02 -9.51 8.66
C ILE A 30 -61.84 -8.53 8.42
N GLY A 31 -61.99 -7.59 7.47
CA GLY A 31 -61.16 -6.38 7.43
C GLY A 31 -60.38 -6.15 6.13
N LEU A 32 -61.09 -5.89 5.03
CA LEU A 32 -60.52 -5.27 3.83
C LEU A 32 -60.33 -3.78 4.14
N GLN A 33 -59.13 -3.39 4.56
CA GLN A 33 -58.77 -1.98 4.73
C GLN A 33 -57.72 -1.61 3.71
N HIS A 34 -58.19 -0.91 2.68
CA HIS A 34 -57.41 -0.20 1.69
C HIS A 34 -56.55 0.86 2.40
N ALA A 35 -55.34 0.48 2.80
CA ALA A 35 -54.31 1.46 3.10
C ALA A 35 -53.67 1.87 1.77
N ALA A 36 -54.24 2.87 1.11
CA ALA A 36 -53.54 3.64 0.10
C ALA A 36 -52.37 4.37 0.79
N THR A 37 -51.27 3.67 0.98
CA THR A 37 -49.99 4.32 1.27
C THR A 37 -49.60 5.05 0.00
N PRO A 38 -49.49 6.39 -0.01
CA PRO A 38 -48.84 7.03 -1.13
C PRO A 38 -47.42 6.48 -1.14
N PHE A 39 -47.08 5.75 -2.21
CA PHE A 39 -45.71 5.42 -2.51
C PHE A 39 -44.96 6.75 -2.51
N LEU A 40 -44.22 7.03 -1.43
CA LEU A 40 -43.22 8.07 -1.42
C LEU A 40 -42.23 7.65 -2.52
N MET A 41 -42.40 8.25 -3.71
CA MET A 41 -41.44 8.16 -4.80
C MET A 41 -40.14 8.69 -4.24
N ARG A 42 -39.32 7.77 -3.72
CA ARG A 42 -37.97 8.06 -3.26
C ARG A 42 -37.27 8.72 -4.44
N PRO A 43 -36.82 9.99 -4.32
CA PRO A 43 -36.08 10.64 -5.39
C PRO A 43 -34.93 9.72 -5.77
N MET A 44 -34.80 9.39 -7.06
CA MET A 44 -33.66 8.65 -7.57
C MET A 44 -32.40 9.29 -7.00
N ALA A 45 -31.62 8.52 -6.24
CA ALA A 45 -30.38 8.98 -5.66
C ALA A 45 -29.55 9.61 -6.79
N GLY A 46 -29.33 10.92 -6.68
CA GLY A 46 -28.64 11.71 -7.71
C GLY A 46 -27.40 10.97 -8.20
N SER A 47 -27.25 10.93 -9.52
CA SER A 47 -26.12 10.29 -10.20
C SER A 47 -24.84 10.52 -9.41
N ARG A 48 -24.18 9.42 -9.02
CA ARG A 48 -22.93 9.35 -8.26
C ARG A 48 -22.09 10.61 -8.51
N ALA A 49 -21.95 11.46 -7.49
CA ALA A 49 -21.30 12.76 -7.61
C ALA A 49 -19.92 12.59 -8.28
N HIS A 50 -19.82 12.97 -9.56
CA HIS A 50 -18.54 13.05 -10.24
C HIS A 50 -17.74 14.15 -9.54
N LYS A 51 -16.46 13.88 -9.25
CA LYS A 51 -15.57 14.80 -8.51
C LYS A 51 -15.45 16.19 -9.15
N CYS A 52 -15.84 16.34 -10.42
CA CYS A 52 -15.89 17.57 -11.18
C CYS A 52 -16.89 17.43 -12.35
N THR A 53 -17.37 18.55 -12.89
CA THR A 53 -18.28 18.60 -14.05
C THR A 53 -17.52 18.45 -15.37
N LEU A 54 -18.22 18.06 -16.44
CA LEU A 54 -17.63 17.94 -17.78
C LEU A 54 -17.02 19.26 -18.26
N ILE A 55 -17.69 20.39 -18.01
CA ILE A 55 -17.21 21.73 -18.40
C ILE A 55 -15.91 22.08 -17.66
N GLN A 56 -15.75 21.69 -16.40
CA GLN A 56 -14.48 21.86 -15.65
C GLN A 56 -13.34 21.04 -16.29
N VAL A 57 -13.62 19.81 -16.71
CA VAL A 57 -12.60 18.99 -17.40
C VAL A 57 -12.24 19.57 -18.77
N LEU A 58 -13.20 20.11 -19.52
CA LEU A 58 -12.94 20.72 -20.83
C LEU A 58 -12.13 22.02 -20.71
N ARG A 59 -12.37 22.82 -19.66
CA ARG A 59 -11.66 24.09 -19.42
C ARG A 59 -10.27 23.91 -18.84
N GLN A 60 -10.12 23.06 -17.82
CA GLN A 60 -8.85 22.88 -17.09
C GLN A 60 -8.03 21.67 -17.54
N GLY A 61 -8.62 20.73 -18.28
CA GLY A 61 -7.99 19.45 -18.60
C GLY A 61 -7.82 18.55 -17.37
N ARG A 62 -7.36 17.31 -17.59
CA ARG A 62 -6.90 16.43 -16.50
C ARG A 62 -5.40 16.60 -16.33
N ILE A 63 -4.99 17.28 -15.26
CA ILE A 63 -3.57 17.49 -14.97
C ILE A 63 -2.99 16.25 -14.26
N ALA A 64 -1.93 15.69 -14.83
CA ALA A 64 -1.19 14.60 -14.19
C ALA A 64 -0.55 15.08 -12.89
N GLN A 65 -0.62 14.27 -11.83
CA GLN A 65 0.06 14.59 -10.59
C GLN A 65 1.58 14.62 -10.80
N LYS A 66 2.24 15.61 -10.19
CA LYS A 66 3.69 15.73 -10.23
C LYS A 66 4.36 14.49 -9.63
N LEU A 67 5.37 13.97 -10.33
CA LEU A 67 6.15 12.83 -9.85
C LEU A 67 6.85 13.17 -8.53
N ARG A 68 6.78 12.25 -7.56
CA ARG A 68 7.48 12.39 -6.28
C ARG A 68 8.98 12.28 -6.48
N LYS A 69 9.75 13.07 -5.72
CA LYS A 69 11.22 12.97 -5.72
C LYS A 69 11.65 11.62 -5.14
N LEU A 70 12.64 10.98 -5.75
CA LEU A 70 13.25 9.77 -5.21
C LEU A 70 13.92 10.07 -3.86
N ARG A 71 13.85 9.12 -2.92
CA ARG A 71 14.49 9.23 -1.61
C ARG A 71 16.02 9.32 -1.72
N SER A 72 16.59 8.68 -2.73
CA SER A 72 18.02 8.61 -3.02
C SER A 72 18.31 9.01 -4.48
N PRO A 73 18.24 10.31 -4.83
CA PRO A 73 18.40 10.76 -6.21
C PRO A 73 19.81 10.49 -6.78
N ALA A 74 20.80 10.28 -5.92
CA ALA A 74 22.17 9.94 -6.32
C ALA A 74 22.31 8.50 -6.84
N LEU A 75 21.38 7.61 -6.50
CA LEU A 75 21.34 6.20 -6.93
C LEU A 75 20.16 5.94 -7.88
N ALA A 76 19.82 6.89 -8.75
CA ALA A 76 18.69 6.73 -9.67
C ALA A 76 18.80 5.41 -10.46
N ASN A 77 17.75 4.57 -10.37
CA ASN A 77 17.63 3.26 -11.02
C ASN A 77 18.71 2.22 -10.68
N ARG A 78 19.48 2.43 -9.60
CA ARG A 78 20.54 1.50 -9.18
C ARG A 78 20.37 1.10 -7.71
N PRO A 79 20.50 -0.19 -7.36
CA PRO A 79 20.44 -0.60 -5.95
C PRO A 79 21.65 -0.07 -5.17
N GLU A 80 22.84 -0.06 -5.79
CA GLU A 80 24.09 0.39 -5.17
C GLU A 80 25.07 0.96 -6.20
N MET A 81 26.10 1.63 -5.69
CA MET A 81 27.15 2.20 -6.52
C MET A 81 28.45 2.33 -5.73
N LYS A 82 29.57 2.06 -6.40
CA LYS A 82 30.91 2.22 -5.81
C LYS A 82 31.23 3.70 -5.59
N GLY A 83 32.03 3.97 -4.58
CA GLY A 83 32.50 5.31 -4.27
C GLY A 83 33.82 5.30 -3.51
N VAL A 84 34.43 6.48 -3.37
CA VAL A 84 35.64 6.69 -2.59
C VAL A 84 35.32 7.63 -1.44
N CYS A 85 35.82 7.31 -0.25
CA CYS A 85 35.58 8.11 0.94
C CYS A 85 36.56 9.28 1.01
N LEU A 86 36.02 10.48 1.17
CA LEU A 86 36.78 11.73 1.25
C LEU A 86 37.10 12.09 2.71
N LYS A 87 36.10 11.95 3.60
CA LYS A 87 36.23 12.28 5.01
C LYS A 87 35.30 11.40 5.83
N VAL A 88 35.81 10.89 6.95
CA VAL A 88 35.03 10.15 7.94
C VAL A 88 34.92 11.00 9.21
N GLY A 89 33.76 10.96 9.87
CA GLY A 89 33.55 11.67 11.12
C GLY A 89 32.27 11.24 11.83
N THR A 90 31.94 11.92 12.91
CA THR A 90 30.69 11.68 13.67
C THR A 90 29.80 12.91 13.62
N THR A 91 28.48 12.71 13.72
CA THR A 91 27.49 13.79 13.78
C THR A 91 26.43 13.44 14.82
N LYS A 92 26.06 14.42 15.65
CA LYS A 92 24.97 14.27 16.61
C LYS A 92 23.62 14.34 15.87
N PRO A 93 22.69 13.41 16.10
CA PRO A 93 21.38 13.44 15.48
C PRO A 93 20.56 14.62 16.00
N LYS A 94 19.44 14.91 15.33
CA LYS A 94 18.47 15.89 15.85
C LYS A 94 17.81 15.34 17.13
N LYS A 95 17.37 16.27 17.99
CA LYS A 95 16.46 15.99 19.11
C LYS A 95 15.25 15.19 18.57
N PRO A 96 14.74 14.14 19.24
CA PRO A 96 14.87 13.77 20.66
C PRO A 96 16.10 12.92 21.01
N ASN A 97 16.88 12.51 20.03
CA ASN A 97 17.93 11.52 20.25
C ASN A 97 19.22 12.21 20.70
N SER A 98 19.93 11.57 21.64
CA SER A 98 21.31 11.88 22.00
C SER A 98 22.21 10.70 21.59
N GLY A 99 23.42 10.99 21.13
CA GLY A 99 24.37 9.96 20.69
C GLY A 99 25.17 10.39 19.47
N GLU A 100 26.14 9.57 19.06
CA GLU A 100 27.01 9.85 17.90
C GLU A 100 26.69 8.93 16.73
N ARG A 101 26.50 9.52 15.55
CA ARG A 101 26.30 8.77 14.31
C ARG A 101 27.57 8.86 13.47
N LYS A 102 28.16 7.70 13.16
CA LYS A 102 29.31 7.61 12.27
C LYS A 102 28.87 7.88 10.84
N ILE A 103 29.47 8.87 10.20
CA ILE A 103 29.16 9.31 8.85
C ILE A 103 30.42 9.42 7.98
N ALA A 104 30.25 9.24 6.68
CA ALA A 104 31.29 9.45 5.69
C ALA A 104 30.82 10.36 4.55
N ARG A 105 31.71 11.25 4.10
CA ARG A 105 31.59 11.94 2.81
C ARG A 105 32.13 11.03 1.72
N VAL A 106 31.30 10.63 0.77
CA VAL A 106 31.64 9.65 -0.27
C VAL A 106 31.44 10.28 -1.64
N ARG A 107 32.46 10.24 -2.50
CA ARG A 107 32.36 10.55 -3.92
C ARG A 107 31.99 9.28 -4.68
N LEU A 108 30.81 9.26 -5.29
CA LEU A 108 30.35 8.11 -6.07
C LEU A 108 31.02 8.08 -7.44
N SER A 109 30.98 6.94 -8.12
CA SER A 109 31.48 6.82 -9.50
C SER A 109 30.78 7.76 -10.49
N SER A 110 29.58 8.24 -10.19
CA SER A 110 28.88 9.29 -10.95
C SER A 110 29.44 10.70 -10.75
N GLY A 111 30.45 10.87 -9.89
CA GLY A 111 31.05 12.16 -9.53
C GLY A 111 30.31 12.91 -8.42
N LYS A 112 29.07 12.52 -8.08
CA LYS A 112 28.28 13.15 -7.02
C LYS A 112 28.85 12.83 -5.64
N VAL A 113 28.90 13.83 -4.76
CA VAL A 113 29.36 13.65 -3.37
C VAL A 113 28.18 13.58 -2.42
N VAL A 114 28.05 12.45 -1.73
CA VAL A 114 26.94 12.16 -0.80
C VAL A 114 27.45 11.93 0.61
N THR A 115 26.57 12.07 1.59
CA THR A 115 26.84 11.71 2.98
C THR A 115 26.22 10.34 3.26
N ALA A 116 27.02 9.38 3.67
CA ALA A 116 26.62 7.99 3.94
C ALA A 116 26.76 7.67 5.44
N TYR A 117 25.86 6.86 5.97
CA TYR A 117 25.94 6.31 7.33
C TYR A 117 26.82 5.07 7.35
N ILE A 118 27.66 4.92 8.38
CA ILE A 118 28.51 3.73 8.56
C ILE A 118 27.84 2.82 9.62
N PRO A 119 27.37 1.62 9.24
CA PRO A 119 26.80 0.69 10.19
C PRO A 119 27.88 0.00 11.03
N GLY A 120 27.56 -0.29 12.30
CA GLY A 120 28.39 -1.10 13.21
C GLY A 120 29.31 -0.33 14.18
N GLU A 121 29.92 -1.10 15.07
CA GLU A 121 30.72 -0.62 16.21
C GLU A 121 32.20 -0.97 16.03
N GLY A 122 32.87 -0.48 14.98
CA GLY A 122 34.29 -0.86 14.84
C GLY A 122 35.13 -0.25 13.72
N ALA A 123 34.61 0.68 12.92
CA ALA A 123 35.42 1.23 11.83
C ALA A 123 35.07 2.69 11.54
N LEU A 124 35.92 3.61 11.99
CA LEU A 124 36.07 4.94 11.38
C LEU A 124 37.12 4.91 10.26
N ASP A 125 38.06 3.96 10.31
CA ASP A 125 39.23 3.98 9.42
C ASP A 125 39.03 3.18 8.13
N ARG A 126 38.13 2.19 8.13
CA ARG A 126 37.79 1.40 6.93
C ARG A 126 36.39 1.71 6.47
N CYS A 127 36.24 2.82 5.76
CA CYS A 127 35.08 2.95 4.89
C CYS A 127 35.25 2.04 3.68
N LYS A 128 34.89 0.75 3.83
CA LYS A 128 34.47 -0.03 2.66
C LYS A 128 33.27 0.72 2.11
N ALA A 129 33.47 1.43 0.99
CA ALA A 129 32.44 2.17 0.31
C ALA A 129 31.25 1.25 0.10
N LEU A 130 30.25 1.41 0.95
CA LEU A 130 29.30 0.36 1.23
C LEU A 130 28.37 0.26 0.02
N GLU A 131 28.62 -0.79 -0.73
CA GLU A 131 27.87 -1.41 -1.82
C GLU A 131 26.48 -1.85 -1.34
N ARG A 132 25.76 -1.07 -0.53
CA ARG A 132 24.41 -1.45 -0.09
C ARG A 132 23.48 -0.27 -0.16
N ARG A 133 22.32 -0.57 -0.78
CA ARG A 133 21.08 0.22 -0.85
C ARG A 133 21.12 1.47 0.01
N ALA A 134 20.98 2.64 -0.62
CA ALA A 134 20.53 3.86 0.06
C ALA A 134 19.07 3.68 0.54
N SER A 135 18.83 2.67 1.36
CA SER A 135 17.60 2.43 2.05
C SER A 135 17.82 2.87 3.49
N ARG A 136 17.25 4.04 3.79
CA ARG A 136 16.75 4.40 5.12
C ARG A 136 17.81 4.77 6.17
N THR A 137 18.17 6.04 6.20
CA THR A 137 18.27 6.79 7.46
C THR A 137 18.05 8.27 7.15
N ALA A 138 16.77 8.63 6.98
CA ALA A 138 16.32 9.99 7.18
C ALA A 138 15.51 9.93 8.47
N SER A 139 16.08 10.45 9.55
CA SER A 139 15.43 10.75 10.83
C SER A 139 16.12 11.96 11.41
#